data_AF-A0A1J6IUW5-F1
#
_entry.id   AF-A0A1J6IUW5-F1
#
_cell.length_a   1.000
_cell.length_b   1.000
_cell.length_c   1.000
_cell.angle_alpha   90.00
_cell.angle_beta   90.00
_cell.angle_gamma   90.00
#
_symmetry.space_group_name_H-M   'P 1'
#
loop_
_entity.id
_entity.type
_entity.pdbx_description
1 polymer ?
#
loop_
_entity_poly.entity_id
_entity_poly.type
_entity_poly.pdbx_seq_one_letter_code
_entity_poly.pdbx_strand_id
1 'polypeptide(L)'
;PQSHNSFQSMVFDVVEPSYDRNLEEDPNPTTQHLYNMLKASEQEWVGNPHGHSQLSAVARPLNLNAEHHFSERCYDDLCQFLSELMPADNIMTDCFYSTKKLMRGLGLPVEKIDCCNNGCMIYWREDNELDNCKFCSHP
;
A
#
# COMPACT_ATOMS: atom_id res chain seq x y z
N PRO A 1 -8.75 -37.38 -17.31
CA PRO A 1 -10.01 -36.96 -17.96
C PRO A 1 -10.32 -35.49 -17.61
N GLN A 2 -9.90 -34.56 -18.48
CA GLN A 2 -10.13 -33.13 -18.29
C GLN A 2 -11.61 -32.83 -18.58
N SER A 3 -12.31 -32.20 -17.62
CA SER A 3 -13.71 -31.81 -17.75
C SER A 3 -13.84 -30.74 -18.83
N HIS A 4 -14.53 -31.07 -19.92
CA HIS A 4 -14.81 -30.14 -21.01
C HIS A 4 -15.79 -29.06 -20.51
N ASN A 5 -15.30 -27.81 -20.39
CA ASN A 5 -16.11 -26.70 -19.93
C ASN A 5 -16.99 -26.19 -21.09
N SER A 6 -18.32 -26.35 -20.95
CA SER A 6 -19.31 -25.95 -21.95
C SER A 6 -19.20 -24.47 -22.36
N PHE A 7 -18.81 -23.60 -21.42
CA PHE A 7 -18.61 -22.17 -21.72
C PHE A 7 -17.45 -21.93 -22.68
N GLN A 8 -16.37 -22.73 -22.60
CA GLN A 8 -15.25 -22.63 -23.53
C GLN A 8 -15.64 -23.05 -24.95
N SER A 9 -16.52 -24.04 -25.08
CA SER A 9 -17.02 -24.51 -26.39
C SER A 9 -17.81 -23.42 -27.11
N MET A 10 -18.72 -22.74 -26.40
CA MET A 10 -19.55 -21.69 -27.00
C MET A 10 -18.74 -20.48 -27.47
N VAL A 11 -17.63 -20.16 -26.79
CA VAL A 11 -16.72 -19.08 -27.21
C VAL A 11 -15.93 -19.48 -28.46
N PHE A 12 -15.53 -20.75 -28.57
CA PHE A 12 -14.82 -21.28 -29.75
C PHE A 12 -15.69 -21.31 -31.01
N ASP A 13 -16.99 -21.56 -30.89
CA ASP A 13 -17.91 -21.60 -32.05
C ASP A 13 -18.18 -20.21 -32.65
N VAL A 14 -17.98 -19.14 -31.87
CA VAL A 14 -18.22 -17.75 -32.30
C VAL A 14 -16.96 -17.10 -32.91
N VAL A 15 -15.77 -17.58 -32.55
CA VAL A 15 -14.50 -16.97 -32.96
C VAL A 15 -13.74 -17.94 -33.88
N GLU A 16 -13.55 -17.55 -35.15
CA GLU A 16 -12.75 -18.28 -36.14
C GLU A 16 -11.34 -18.66 -35.62
N PRO A 17 -10.64 -19.65 -36.23
CA PRO A 17 -9.60 -20.47 -35.60
C PRO A 17 -8.26 -19.77 -35.25
N SER A 18 -8.25 -18.46 -35.06
CA SER A 18 -7.08 -17.66 -34.67
C SER A 18 -7.10 -17.20 -33.20
N TYR A 19 -8.02 -17.68 -32.35
CA TYR A 19 -7.99 -17.33 -30.92
C TYR A 19 -6.86 -18.11 -30.21
N ASP A 20 -5.70 -17.47 -30.10
CA ASP A 20 -4.61 -17.97 -29.29
C ASP A 20 -5.01 -17.91 -27.81
N ARG A 21 -5.20 -19.07 -27.19
CA ARG A 21 -5.48 -19.19 -25.74
C ARG A 21 -4.32 -18.69 -24.86
N ASN A 22 -3.18 -18.32 -25.45
CA ASN A 22 -1.99 -17.83 -24.74
C ASN A 22 -1.74 -16.33 -24.91
N LEU A 23 -2.72 -15.54 -25.40
CA LEU A 23 -2.64 -14.09 -25.27
C LEU A 23 -2.85 -13.72 -23.80
N GLU A 24 -1.78 -13.74 -23.02
CA GLU A 24 -1.71 -12.94 -21.79
C GLU A 24 -1.93 -11.49 -22.21
N GLU A 25 -3.09 -10.94 -21.83
CA GLU A 25 -3.43 -9.55 -22.09
C GLU A 25 -2.44 -8.68 -21.31
N ASP A 26 -1.80 -7.73 -22.00
CA ASP A 26 -0.85 -6.82 -21.36
C ASP A 26 -1.51 -6.14 -20.14
N PRO A 27 -0.77 -5.93 -19.04
CA PRO A 27 -1.33 -5.33 -17.84
C PRO A 27 -1.95 -3.98 -18.18
N ASN A 28 -3.20 -3.77 -17.76
CA ASN A 28 -3.80 -2.44 -17.85
C ASN A 28 -2.92 -1.42 -17.08
N PRO A 29 -3.05 -0.10 -17.34
CA PRO A 29 -2.15 0.90 -16.76
C PRO A 29 -2.04 0.86 -15.23
N THR A 30 -3.13 0.53 -14.53
CA THR A 30 -3.15 0.40 -13.07
C THR A 30 -2.35 -0.82 -12.62
N THR A 31 -2.52 -1.97 -13.28
CA THR A 31 -1.76 -3.19 -13.00
C THR A 31 -0.29 -3.01 -13.32
N GLN A 32 0.04 -2.34 -14.43
CA GLN A 32 1.42 -2.03 -14.78
C GLN A 32 2.09 -1.12 -13.74
N HIS A 33 1.36 -0.14 -13.20
CA HIS A 33 1.85 0.73 -12.13
C HIS A 33 2.18 -0.07 -10.86
N LEU A 34 1.30 -0.99 -10.46
CA LEU A 34 1.54 -1.88 -9.32
C LEU A 34 2.78 -2.75 -9.54
N TYR A 35 2.94 -3.37 -10.70
CA TYR A 35 4.12 -4.19 -11.01
C TYR A 35 5.43 -3.41 -10.99
N ASN A 36 5.42 -2.19 -11.55
CA ASN A 36 6.59 -1.31 -11.50
C ASN A 36 6.96 -0.97 -10.05
N MET A 37 5.97 -0.75 -9.20
CA MET A 37 6.18 -0.42 -7.80
C MET A 37 6.67 -1.62 -6.98
N LEU A 38 6.11 -2.82 -7.21
CA LEU A 38 6.57 -4.07 -6.61
C LEU A 38 8.04 -4.32 -6.96
N LYS A 39 8.39 -4.23 -8.25
CA LYS A 39 9.77 -4.41 -8.72
C LYS A 39 10.75 -3.41 -8.08
N ALA A 40 10.35 -2.13 -7.97
CA ALA A 40 11.16 -1.12 -7.28
C ALA A 40 11.31 -1.43 -5.78
N SER A 41 10.25 -1.97 -5.17
CA SER A 41 10.19 -2.31 -3.75
C SER A 41 10.99 -3.57 -3.38
N GLU A 42 11.21 -4.47 -4.34
CA GLU A 42 12.03 -5.67 -4.24
C GLU A 42 13.52 -5.39 -4.46
N GLN A 43 13.86 -4.23 -5.01
CA GLN A 43 15.25 -3.88 -5.26
C GLN A 43 16.01 -3.72 -3.93
N GLU A 44 17.03 -4.56 -3.77
CA GLU A 44 17.95 -4.50 -2.64
C GLU A 44 18.78 -3.22 -2.69
N TRP A 45 19.13 -2.72 -1.52
CA TRP A 45 20.07 -1.63 -1.39
C TRP A 45 21.50 -2.11 -1.64
N VAL A 46 22.26 -1.37 -2.45
CA VAL A 46 23.65 -1.69 -2.76
C VAL A 46 24.48 -1.66 -1.46
N GLY A 47 25.17 -2.76 -1.16
CA GLY A 47 26.00 -2.87 0.05
C GLY A 47 25.25 -3.32 1.32
N ASN A 48 24.01 -3.80 1.20
CA ASN A 48 23.27 -4.36 2.33
C ASN A 48 23.72 -5.81 2.65
N PRO A 49 24.33 -6.09 3.82
CA PRO A 49 24.75 -7.44 4.19
C PRO A 49 23.58 -8.40 4.49
N HIS A 50 22.37 -7.88 4.67
CA HIS A 50 21.17 -8.64 5.05
C HIS A 50 20.09 -8.73 3.95
N GLY A 51 20.33 -8.16 2.76
CA GLY A 51 19.40 -8.27 1.63
C GLY A 51 18.03 -7.64 1.87
N HIS A 52 17.92 -6.64 2.75
CA HIS A 52 16.68 -5.88 2.91
C HIS A 52 16.43 -5.00 1.68
N SER A 53 15.25 -5.17 1.09
CA SER A 53 14.68 -4.25 0.12
C SER A 53 14.06 -3.03 0.80
N GLN A 54 13.81 -1.97 0.02
CA GLN A 54 13.11 -0.78 0.50
C GLN A 54 11.79 -1.13 1.21
N LEU A 55 11.01 -2.05 0.64
CA LEU A 55 9.74 -2.45 1.22
C LEU A 55 9.92 -3.07 2.61
N SER A 56 10.86 -4.00 2.74
CA SER A 56 11.09 -4.71 3.99
C SER A 56 11.55 -3.77 5.12
N ALA A 57 12.29 -2.73 4.76
CA ALA A 57 12.78 -1.73 5.71
C ALA A 57 11.70 -0.72 6.13
N VAL A 58 10.69 -0.48 5.30
CA VAL A 58 9.54 0.38 5.64
C VAL A 58 8.43 -0.41 6.36
N ALA A 59 8.19 -1.67 5.94
CA ALA A 59 7.14 -2.52 6.49
C ALA A 59 7.38 -2.87 7.96
N ARG A 60 8.64 -3.06 8.38
CA ARG A 60 8.99 -3.38 9.78
C ARG A 60 8.65 -2.24 10.75
N PRO A 61 9.15 -1.00 10.55
CA PRO A 61 8.74 0.16 11.35
C PRO A 61 7.22 0.40 11.35
N LEU A 62 6.55 0.22 10.22
CA LEU A 62 5.09 0.29 10.15
C LEU A 62 4.40 -0.73 11.04
N ASN A 63 4.87 -1.97 11.06
CA ASN A 63 4.31 -3.01 11.92
C ASN A 63 4.53 -2.68 13.40
N LEU A 64 5.73 -2.22 13.76
CA LEU A 64 6.03 -1.76 15.12
C LEU A 64 5.12 -0.59 15.52
N ASN A 65 4.86 0.34 14.61
CA ASN A 65 3.93 1.43 14.87
C ASN A 65 2.50 0.92 15.10
N ALA A 66 2.02 -0.03 14.29
CA ALA A 66 0.69 -0.60 14.46
C ALA A 66 0.53 -1.36 15.79
N GLU A 67 1.58 -2.05 16.26
CA GLU A 67 1.57 -2.80 17.53
C GLU A 67 1.75 -1.90 18.75
N HIS A 68 2.61 -0.89 18.65
CA HIS A 68 3.07 -0.09 19.78
C HIS A 68 2.56 1.35 19.79
N HIS A 69 1.75 1.74 18.80
CA HIS A 69 1.06 3.03 18.73
C HIS A 69 2.02 4.21 18.86
N PHE A 70 3.05 4.24 18.00
CA PHE A 70 3.98 5.37 18.00
C PHE A 70 3.23 6.66 17.69
N SER A 71 3.61 7.73 18.37
CA SER A 71 3.23 9.06 17.89
C SER A 71 3.87 9.28 16.52
N GLU A 72 3.23 10.10 15.68
CA GLU A 72 3.78 10.46 14.37
C GLU A 72 5.20 11.02 14.49
N ARG A 73 5.44 11.88 15.50
CA ARG A 73 6.79 12.39 15.80
C ARG A 73 7.79 11.28 16.11
N CYS A 74 7.42 10.29 16.93
CA CYS A 74 8.31 9.17 17.24
C CYS A 74 8.61 8.33 15.99
N TYR A 75 7.64 8.17 15.09
CA TYR A 75 7.85 7.49 13.83
C TYR A 75 8.81 8.26 12.92
N ASP A 76 8.66 9.58 12.84
CA ASP A 76 9.54 10.44 12.05
C ASP A 76 10.98 10.42 12.59
N ASP A 77 11.14 10.52 13.91
CA ASP A 77 12.45 10.41 14.57
C ASP A 77 13.11 9.03 14.28
N LEU A 78 12.30 7.95 14.26
CA LEU A 78 12.77 6.61 13.91
C LEU A 78 13.20 6.52 12.44
N CYS A 79 12.43 7.11 11.51
CA CYS A 79 12.79 7.20 10.10
C CYS A 79 14.14 7.91 9.92
N GLN A 80 14.33 9.06 10.58
CA GLN A 80 15.57 9.81 10.51
C GLN A 80 16.76 8.99 11.05
N PHE A 81 16.60 8.37 12.22
CA PHE A 81 17.63 7.52 12.81
C PHE A 81 18.01 6.34 11.90
N LEU A 82 17.01 5.66 11.31
CA LEU A 82 17.27 4.58 10.37
C LEU A 82 18.03 5.09 9.14
N SER A 83 17.63 6.22 8.56
CA SER A 83 18.30 6.82 7.41
C SER A 83 19.78 7.16 7.68
N GLU A 84 20.15 7.56 8.91
CA GLU A 84 21.54 7.82 9.31
C GLU A 84 22.41 6.55 9.37
N LEU A 85 21.80 5.41 9.69
CA LEU A 85 22.50 4.12 9.74
C LEU A 85 22.75 3.51 8.36
N MET A 86 22.15 4.10 7.32
CA MET A 86 22.09 3.52 6.00
C MET A 86 23.02 4.22 5.00
N PRO A 87 23.41 3.52 3.92
CA PRO A 87 24.17 4.13 2.83
C PRO A 87 23.47 5.37 2.27
N ALA A 88 24.24 6.34 1.76
CA ALA A 88 23.69 7.63 1.28
C ALA A 88 22.73 7.48 0.08
N ASP A 89 22.80 6.37 -0.65
CA ASP A 89 21.94 6.00 -1.77
C ASP A 89 20.72 5.16 -1.34
N ASN A 90 20.43 5.07 -0.04
CA ASN A 90 19.26 4.35 0.43
C ASN A 90 17.95 5.02 -0.01
N ILE A 91 16.90 4.21 -0.12
CA ILE A 91 15.58 4.64 -0.59
C ILE A 91 14.58 4.68 0.59
N MET A 92 15.04 4.83 1.83
CA MET A 92 14.15 4.87 2.99
C MET A 92 13.22 6.07 2.93
N THR A 93 12.06 5.93 3.57
CA THR A 93 11.09 7.02 3.70
C THR A 93 11.50 7.95 4.84
N ASP A 94 11.28 9.24 4.64
CA ASP A 94 11.68 10.32 5.56
C ASP A 94 10.73 10.52 6.74
N CYS A 95 9.49 10.05 6.65
CA CYS A 95 8.46 10.28 7.67
C CYS A 95 7.30 9.28 7.57
N PHE A 96 6.37 9.36 8.53
CA PHE A 96 5.16 8.55 8.54
C PHE A 96 4.25 8.83 7.33
N TYR A 97 4.16 10.09 6.89
CA TYR A 97 3.36 10.45 5.74
C TYR A 97 3.87 9.83 4.44
N SER A 98 5.18 9.93 4.16
CA SER A 98 5.78 9.35 2.95
C SER A 98 5.75 7.83 2.97
N THR A 99 5.95 7.23 4.15
CA THR A 99 5.68 5.81 4.42
C THR A 99 4.27 5.42 3.99
N LYS A 100 3.23 6.10 4.50
CA LYS A 100 1.83 5.81 4.13
C LYS A 100 1.58 6.01 2.64
N LYS A 101 2.18 7.02 2.03
CA LYS A 101 2.05 7.30 0.59
C LYS A 101 2.64 6.19 -0.26
N LEU A 102 3.81 5.66 0.12
CA LEU A 102 4.43 4.51 -0.52
C LEU A 102 3.52 3.27 -0.43
N MET A 103 3.02 2.97 0.77
CA MET A 103 2.11 1.83 0.99
C MET A 103 0.80 1.96 0.21
N ARG A 104 0.23 3.16 0.13
CA ARG A 104 -0.95 3.43 -0.69
C ARG A 104 -0.69 3.15 -2.17
N GLY A 105 0.49 3.50 -2.67
CA GLY A 105 0.90 3.19 -4.05
C GLY A 105 0.89 1.67 -4.30
N LEU A 106 1.29 0.88 -3.31
CA LEU A 106 1.29 -0.59 -3.37
C LEU A 106 -0.10 -1.22 -3.24
N GLY A 107 -1.16 -0.40 -3.18
CA GLY A 107 -2.54 -0.87 -3.09
C GLY A 107 -2.99 -1.25 -1.68
N LEU A 108 -2.25 -0.89 -0.63
CA LEU A 108 -2.75 -1.08 0.74
C LEU A 108 -3.97 -0.17 0.96
N PRO A 109 -5.06 -0.71 1.56
CA PRO A 109 -6.26 0.07 1.81
C PRO A 109 -5.96 1.21 2.78
N VAL A 110 -6.46 2.40 2.46
CA VAL A 110 -6.39 3.58 3.32
C VAL A 110 -7.81 4.00 3.63
N GLU A 111 -8.15 4.00 4.91
CA GLU A 111 -9.40 4.56 5.39
C GLU A 111 -9.16 5.98 5.89
N LYS A 112 -9.98 6.92 5.39
CA LYS A 112 -9.97 8.29 5.88
C LYS A 112 -11.05 8.41 6.92
N ILE A 113 -10.66 8.88 8.10
CA ILE A 113 -11.56 9.13 9.21
C ILE A 113 -11.64 10.64 9.36
N ASP A 114 -12.83 11.19 9.21
CA ASP A 114 -13.03 12.62 9.42
C ASP A 114 -12.85 12.96 10.90
N CYS A 115 -12.35 14.16 11.18
CA CYS A 115 -12.15 14.65 12.53
C CYS A 115 -12.86 15.99 12.72
N CYS A 116 -13.28 16.26 13.95
CA CYS A 116 -13.76 17.57 14.33
C CYS A 116 -12.66 18.62 14.07
N ASN A 117 -13.03 19.77 13.50
CA ASN A 117 -12.10 20.86 13.18
C ASN A 117 -11.29 21.34 14.40
N ASN A 118 -11.86 21.22 15.61
CA ASN A 118 -11.22 21.56 16.87
C ASN A 118 -10.41 20.39 17.48
N GLY A 119 -10.30 19.25 16.78
CA GLY A 119 -9.54 18.07 17.21
C GLY A 119 -10.15 17.31 18.39
N CYS A 120 -11.42 17.54 18.73
CA CYS A 120 -12.04 16.96 19.94
C CYS A 120 -12.36 15.47 19.81
N MET A 121 -12.65 14.99 18.60
CA MET A 121 -12.99 13.59 18.32
C MET A 121 -12.78 13.27 16.84
N ILE A 122 -12.77 11.97 16.54
CA ILE A 122 -12.83 11.41 15.19
C ILE A 122 -14.22 10.80 14.97
N TYR A 123 -14.75 10.90 13.74
CA TYR A 123 -16.03 10.34 13.34
C TYR A 123 -15.83 8.87 12.91
N TRP A 124 -15.83 7.97 13.91
CA TRP A 124 -15.45 6.56 13.74
C TRP A 124 -16.39 5.60 14.48
N ARG A 125 -16.58 4.39 13.93
CA ARG A 125 -17.46 3.34 14.49
C ARG A 125 -18.85 3.87 14.85
N GLU A 126 -19.21 3.91 16.13
CA GLU A 126 -20.53 4.35 16.59
C GLU A 126 -20.81 5.83 16.28
N ASP A 127 -19.76 6.59 15.96
CA ASP A 127 -19.78 8.03 15.77
C ASP A 127 -19.59 8.44 14.30
N ASN A 128 -19.56 7.48 13.36
CA ASN A 128 -19.28 7.72 11.94
C ASN A 128 -20.39 8.52 11.22
N GLU A 129 -21.62 8.46 11.70
CA GLU A 129 -22.79 9.15 11.14
C GLU A 129 -23.09 10.49 11.84
N LEU A 130 -22.22 10.95 12.75
CA LEU A 130 -22.43 12.21 13.45
C LEU A 130 -22.02 13.40 12.57
N ASP A 131 -22.97 14.27 12.29
CA ASP A 131 -22.71 15.55 11.62
C ASP A 131 -22.17 16.63 12.57
N ASN A 132 -22.14 16.38 13.88
CA ASN A 132 -21.71 17.36 14.88
C ASN A 132 -20.87 16.70 15.98
N CYS A 133 -19.84 17.41 16.43
CA CYS A 133 -18.97 16.98 17.51
C CYS A 133 -19.70 16.92 18.86
N LYS A 134 -19.57 15.79 19.57
CA LYS A 134 -20.15 15.59 20.91
C LYS A 134 -19.61 16.54 21.99
N PHE A 135 -18.43 17.12 21.78
CA PHE A 135 -17.71 17.90 22.80
C PHE A 135 -17.82 19.41 22.59
N CYS A 136 -17.84 19.89 21.35
CA CYS A 136 -17.88 21.32 21.04
C CYS A 136 -19.09 21.74 20.18
N SER A 137 -19.95 20.81 19.79
CA SER A 137 -21.17 21.06 18.99
C SER A 137 -20.94 21.76 17.65
N HIS A 138 -19.69 21.85 17.20
CA HIS A 138 -19.37 22.23 15.83
C HIS A 138 -19.74 21.10 14.87
N PRO A 139 -20.18 21.43 13.65
CA PRO A 139 -20.23 20.46 12.58
C PRO A 139 -18.84 19.90 12.27
#